data_AF-A0A915LUW2-F1
#
_entry.id   AF-A0A915LUW2-F1
#
_cell.length_a   1.000
_cell.length_b   1.000
_cell.length_c   1.000
_cell.angle_alpha   90.00
_cell.angle_beta   90.00
_cell.angle_gamma   90.00
#
_symmetry.space_group_name_H-M   'P 1'
#
loop_
_entity.id
_entity.type
_entity.pdbx_description
1 polymer ?
#
loop_
_entity_poly.entity_id
_entity_poly.type
_entity_poly.pdbx_seq_one_letter_code
_entity_poly.pdbx_strand_id
1 'polypeptide(L)'
;MNASDYSKNYNLLLEELKADDVLLEIPQVLKEEIIEESKRLSKIRSEIERLVTFIDLTTLMGDDTKSRVDDLINSAINPVKENLQIKCASVCVYPARVLDACNAIKANGNSLTIASVAGGFPSGQYHIESRLLEIQLAIRDGATEIDSVINRAAILENNWKLLFEELVRIRDAAKGVNLKIILSVGELGSNKAIYLASMAAMYSGADFIKTSTGKETINATLESAYIMCSAIAQFYKNTNKNVGFKAAGGIRSVEQALQYMILFERILGRNNLDPKLFRIGAKTNSIIICMAPTIGLQCSEKIFLFSYSGTFTYLFLIKLFLLLNEFLLCRFFLILINIYEYFLYYIIVFGFKKMAEKKQQIASAGFELVQSLHDNPDVLPPYNKKLVDKCAKQIIDLYNENVRSFMDLKSKTDGSNKENESQVFQLVRIRQVAIDQIKRCSCAYINERMKRIKNLRWKCGGQIPEKVKNNMSEHEHKWLKNYNEITFEFQNEFGKEDEENEGEEINGGDGVNLFNYVDPPDKLMVKVRALKDSGQFETSDGITVVLAKGAVHLLPRQDCENLVRKGVLEYVNQITD
;
A
#
# COMPACT_ATOMS: atom_id res chain seq x y z
N MET A 1 -26.94 -10.35 -27.52
CA MET A 1 -26.67 -9.67 -28.81
C MET A 1 -27.19 -10.57 -29.92
N ASN A 2 -27.90 -10.08 -30.94
CA ASN A 2 -28.32 -10.95 -32.05
C ASN A 2 -27.13 -11.25 -32.98
N ALA A 3 -27.26 -12.24 -33.87
CA ALA A 3 -26.16 -12.67 -34.75
C ALA A 3 -25.68 -11.56 -35.70
N SER A 4 -26.59 -10.72 -36.21
CA SER A 4 -26.25 -9.61 -37.10
C SER A 4 -25.42 -8.53 -36.39
N ASP A 5 -25.78 -8.18 -35.15
CA ASP A 5 -25.06 -7.23 -34.31
C ASP A 5 -23.67 -7.78 -33.92
N TYR A 6 -23.58 -9.09 -33.65
CA TYR A 6 -22.31 -9.76 -33.37
C TYR A 6 -21.36 -9.63 -34.56
N SER A 7 -21.77 -10.05 -35.76
CA SER A 7 -20.91 -10.02 -36.94
C SER A 7 -20.49 -8.60 -37.29
N LYS A 8 -21.41 -7.63 -37.21
CA LYS A 8 -21.11 -6.22 -37.44
C LYS A 8 -20.06 -5.70 -36.45
N ASN A 9 -20.28 -5.90 -35.16
CA ASN A 9 -19.40 -5.37 -34.13
C ASN A 9 -18.02 -6.05 -34.14
N TYR A 10 -17.97 -7.35 -34.42
CA TYR A 10 -16.71 -8.07 -34.54
C TYR A 10 -15.90 -7.61 -35.76
N ASN A 11 -16.56 -7.33 -36.90
CA ASN A 11 -15.89 -6.79 -38.08
C ASN A 11 -15.29 -5.39 -37.80
N LEU A 12 -15.99 -4.53 -37.06
CA LEU A 12 -15.42 -3.24 -36.63
C LEU A 12 -14.19 -3.43 -35.75
N LEU A 13 -14.18 -4.41 -34.85
CA LEU A 13 -12.99 -4.75 -34.06
C LEU A 13 -11.83 -5.23 -34.96
N LEU A 14 -12.12 -6.01 -36.00
CA LEU A 14 -11.10 -6.46 -36.98
C LEU A 14 -10.51 -5.29 -37.78
N GLU A 15 -11.28 -4.23 -38.03
CA GLU A 15 -10.78 -3.00 -38.65
C GLU A 15 -9.82 -2.26 -37.72
N GLU A 16 -10.19 -2.10 -36.44
CA GLU A 16 -9.31 -1.50 -35.42
C GLU A 16 -8.00 -2.29 -35.24
N LEU A 17 -8.05 -3.62 -35.31
CA LEU A 17 -6.87 -4.48 -35.24
C LEU A 17 -5.86 -4.26 -36.38
N LYS A 18 -6.36 -3.86 -37.55
CA LYS A 18 -5.54 -3.57 -38.75
C LYS A 18 -5.01 -2.13 -38.77
N ALA A 19 -5.52 -1.25 -37.91
CA ALA A 19 -5.06 0.12 -37.86
C ALA A 19 -3.66 0.19 -37.21
N ASP A 20 -2.74 0.86 -37.90
CA ASP A 20 -1.37 1.07 -37.42
C ASP A 20 -1.18 2.46 -36.76
N ASP A 21 -2.05 3.43 -37.06
CA ASP A 21 -1.88 4.85 -36.72
C ASP A 21 -2.79 5.36 -35.59
N VAL A 22 -2.81 4.69 -34.43
CA VAL A 22 -3.44 5.29 -33.24
C VAL A 22 -2.37 5.96 -32.39
N LEU A 23 -2.46 7.27 -32.19
CA LEU A 23 -1.60 8.00 -31.27
C LEU A 23 -1.96 7.60 -29.82
N LEU A 24 -1.15 6.71 -29.25
CA LEU A 24 -1.42 6.06 -27.97
C LEU A 24 -0.54 6.60 -26.82
N GLU A 25 -0.19 7.87 -26.90
CA GLU A 25 0.59 8.56 -25.88
C GLU A 25 -0.08 9.88 -25.49
N ILE A 26 -0.10 10.15 -24.19
CA ILE A 26 -0.57 11.43 -23.68
C ILE A 26 0.49 12.50 -23.99
N PRO A 27 0.13 13.61 -24.67
CA PRO A 27 1.07 14.71 -24.86
C PRO A 27 1.59 15.22 -23.52
N GLN A 28 2.90 15.40 -23.38
CA GLN A 28 3.53 15.81 -22.12
C GLN A 28 2.96 17.14 -21.59
N VAL A 29 2.70 18.09 -22.48
CA VAL A 29 2.07 19.39 -22.15
C VAL A 29 0.69 19.17 -21.51
N LEU A 30 -0.16 18.32 -22.12
CA LEU A 30 -1.48 18.01 -21.56
C LEU A 30 -1.38 17.35 -20.18
N LYS A 31 -0.42 16.45 -20.00
CA LYS A 31 -0.18 15.78 -18.72
C LYS A 31 0.21 16.78 -17.62
N GLU A 32 1.08 17.74 -17.93
CA GLU A 32 1.51 18.79 -17.01
C GLU A 32 0.37 19.74 -16.64
N GLU A 33 -0.42 20.17 -17.63
CA GLU A 33 -1.62 21.00 -17.42
C GLU A 33 -2.63 20.33 -16.49
N ILE A 34 -2.91 19.04 -16.71
CA ILE A 34 -3.82 18.26 -15.86
C ILE A 34 -3.30 18.19 -14.42
N ILE A 35 -1.99 17.96 -14.23
CA ILE A 35 -1.37 17.90 -12.90
C ILE A 35 -1.47 19.25 -12.20
N GLU A 36 -1.17 20.35 -12.87
CA GLU A 36 -1.27 21.69 -12.29
C GLU A 36 -2.71 22.06 -11.95
N GLU A 37 -3.64 21.85 -12.88
CA GLU A 37 -5.06 22.14 -12.67
C GLU A 37 -5.63 21.31 -11.51
N SER A 38 -5.26 20.03 -11.39
CA SER A 38 -5.71 19.18 -10.27
C SER A 38 -5.30 19.73 -8.90
N LYS A 39 -4.11 20.33 -8.76
CA LYS A 39 -3.63 20.97 -7.52
C LYS A 39 -4.39 22.25 -7.19
N ARG A 40 -4.89 22.96 -8.21
CA ARG A 40 -5.72 24.15 -8.04
C ARG A 40 -7.12 23.73 -7.59
N LEU A 41 -7.73 22.78 -8.29
CA LEU A 41 -9.08 22.30 -8.00
C LEU A 41 -9.16 21.54 -6.67
N SER A 42 -8.09 20.87 -6.21
CA SER A 42 -8.07 20.17 -4.91
C SER A 42 -8.21 21.08 -3.68
N LYS A 43 -8.15 22.40 -3.88
CA LYS A 43 -8.38 23.41 -2.84
C LYS A 43 -9.81 23.97 -2.86
N ILE A 44 -10.61 23.63 -3.88
CA ILE A 44 -11.95 24.19 -4.09
C ILE A 44 -12.97 23.17 -3.59
N ARG A 45 -13.62 23.47 -2.46
CA ARG A 45 -14.58 22.56 -1.82
C ARG A 45 -15.65 22.02 -2.77
N SER A 46 -16.26 22.88 -3.60
CA SER A 46 -17.33 22.48 -4.52
C SER A 46 -16.88 21.45 -5.56
N GLU A 47 -15.63 21.52 -6.02
CA GLU A 47 -15.07 20.55 -6.98
C GLU A 47 -14.81 19.20 -6.31
N ILE A 48 -14.45 19.21 -5.04
CA ILE A 48 -14.25 17.98 -4.27
C ILE A 48 -15.61 17.34 -3.95
N GLU A 49 -16.61 18.13 -3.56
CA GLU A 49 -17.99 17.64 -3.37
C GLU A 49 -18.57 17.09 -4.69
N ARG A 50 -18.30 17.75 -5.82
CA ARG A 50 -18.62 17.22 -7.16
C ARG A 50 -17.90 15.91 -7.45
N LEU A 51 -16.60 15.81 -7.12
CA LEU A 51 -15.84 14.58 -7.31
C LEU A 51 -16.43 13.40 -6.52
N VAL A 52 -16.94 13.65 -5.30
CA VAL A 52 -17.57 12.61 -4.46
C VAL A 52 -18.76 11.95 -5.18
N THR A 53 -19.53 12.71 -5.96
CA THR A 53 -20.69 12.17 -6.69
C THR A 53 -20.32 11.24 -7.84
N PHE A 54 -19.03 11.11 -8.16
CA PHE A 54 -18.50 10.14 -9.13
C PHE A 54 -17.85 8.91 -8.47
N ILE A 55 -17.81 8.82 -7.13
CA ILE A 55 -17.10 7.74 -6.45
C ILE A 55 -17.92 6.45 -6.42
N ASP A 56 -17.28 5.35 -6.80
CA ASP A 56 -17.67 3.98 -6.47
C ASP A 56 -16.93 3.58 -5.20
N LEU A 57 -17.59 3.73 -4.05
CA LEU A 57 -16.98 3.48 -2.75
C LEU A 57 -16.85 1.98 -2.53
N THR A 58 -15.62 1.49 -2.42
CA THR A 58 -15.32 0.06 -2.60
C THR A 58 -14.73 -0.57 -1.34
N THR A 59 -15.25 -1.75 -0.97
CA THR A 59 -14.55 -2.71 -0.08
C THR A 59 -14.51 -4.08 -0.74
N LEU A 60 -13.29 -4.64 -0.87
CA LEU A 60 -13.01 -5.91 -1.53
C LEU A 60 -11.85 -6.62 -0.81
N MET A 61 -11.97 -6.76 0.50
CA MET A 61 -11.00 -7.45 1.35
C MET A 61 -11.48 -8.87 1.69
N GLY A 62 -10.55 -9.82 1.86
CA GLY A 62 -10.90 -11.21 2.16
C GLY A 62 -11.61 -11.39 3.51
N ASP A 63 -11.48 -10.41 4.40
CA ASP A 63 -12.11 -10.33 5.72
C ASP A 63 -13.31 -9.36 5.75
N ASP A 64 -13.94 -9.10 4.59
CA ASP A 64 -15.15 -8.28 4.53
C ASP A 64 -16.35 -8.97 5.19
N THR A 65 -16.85 -8.34 6.25
CA THR A 65 -18.01 -8.77 7.03
C THR A 65 -19.22 -7.90 6.73
N LYS A 66 -20.42 -8.36 7.12
CA LYS A 66 -21.65 -7.55 7.08
C LYS A 66 -21.46 -6.18 7.74
N SER A 67 -20.82 -6.12 8.91
CA SER A 67 -20.59 -4.84 9.62
C SER A 67 -19.76 -3.86 8.79
N ARG A 68 -18.74 -4.34 8.06
CA ARG A 68 -17.93 -3.47 7.18
C ARG A 68 -18.73 -2.95 5.99
N VAL A 69 -19.64 -3.77 5.47
CA VAL A 69 -20.56 -3.35 4.41
C VAL A 69 -21.52 -2.30 4.94
N ASP A 70 -22.08 -2.48 6.13
CA ASP A 70 -22.95 -1.50 6.79
C ASP A 70 -22.21 -0.14 6.94
N ASP A 71 -20.95 -0.15 7.39
CA ASP A 71 -20.11 1.06 7.51
C ASP A 71 -19.80 1.71 6.14
N LEU A 72 -19.57 0.89 5.11
CA LEU A 72 -19.37 1.35 3.74
C LEU A 72 -20.62 2.09 3.22
N ILE A 73 -21.81 1.50 3.39
CA ILE A 73 -23.08 2.09 2.97
C ILE A 73 -23.29 3.43 3.69
N ASN A 74 -23.11 3.48 5.01
CA ASN A 74 -23.27 4.71 5.78
C ASN A 74 -22.33 5.81 5.29
N SER A 75 -21.09 5.45 4.96
CA SER A 75 -20.08 6.37 4.42
C SER A 75 -20.41 6.86 3.01
N ALA A 76 -21.03 6.01 2.19
CA ALA A 76 -21.42 6.35 0.82
C ALA A 76 -22.68 7.22 0.75
N ILE A 77 -23.63 7.04 1.69
CA ILE A 77 -24.85 7.84 1.78
C ILE A 77 -24.57 9.21 2.41
N ASN A 78 -23.66 9.29 3.38
CA ASN A 78 -23.33 10.55 4.07
C ASN A 78 -21.80 10.84 4.05
N PRO A 79 -21.18 10.95 2.85
CA PRO A 79 -19.75 11.17 2.72
C PRO A 79 -19.32 12.56 3.21
N VAL A 80 -20.22 13.54 3.13
CA VAL A 80 -20.02 14.93 3.58
C VAL A 80 -21.05 15.26 4.64
N LYS A 81 -20.64 15.30 5.91
CA LYS A 81 -21.58 15.48 7.04
C LYS A 81 -22.33 16.80 7.00
N GLU A 82 -21.68 17.85 6.52
CA GLU A 82 -22.25 19.20 6.42
C GLU A 82 -23.20 19.35 5.24
N ASN A 83 -23.19 18.41 4.28
CA ASN A 83 -24.01 18.45 3.08
C ASN A 83 -24.58 17.06 2.73
N LEU A 84 -25.73 16.75 3.34
CA LEU A 84 -26.43 15.46 3.18
C LEU A 84 -27.00 15.22 1.77
N GLN A 85 -26.93 16.21 0.87
CA GLN A 85 -27.33 16.05 -0.53
C GLN A 85 -26.25 15.35 -1.37
N ILE A 86 -24.99 15.38 -0.91
CA ILE A 86 -23.87 14.75 -1.61
C ILE A 86 -23.78 13.29 -1.19
N LYS A 87 -23.83 12.39 -2.17
CA LYS A 87 -23.69 10.94 -2.01
C LYS A 87 -22.68 10.42 -3.01
N CYS A 88 -22.06 9.29 -2.70
CA CYS A 88 -21.28 8.56 -3.70
C CYS A 88 -22.19 8.05 -4.83
N ALA A 89 -21.62 7.81 -6.01
CA ALA A 89 -22.37 7.31 -7.16
C ALA A 89 -22.89 5.89 -6.92
N SER A 90 -22.05 5.05 -6.31
CA SER A 90 -22.36 3.67 -5.97
C SER A 90 -21.45 3.16 -4.84
N VAL A 91 -21.75 1.96 -4.37
CA VAL A 91 -20.82 1.13 -3.59
C VAL A 91 -20.39 -0.09 -4.39
N CYS A 92 -19.21 -0.63 -4.11
CA CYS A 92 -18.71 -1.86 -4.73
C CYS A 92 -18.29 -2.88 -3.68
N VAL A 93 -18.88 -4.08 -3.74
CA VAL A 93 -18.68 -5.18 -2.78
C VAL A 93 -18.49 -6.54 -3.47
N TYR A 94 -18.00 -7.55 -2.75
CA TYR A 94 -17.99 -8.93 -3.25
C TYR A 94 -19.41 -9.48 -3.44
N PRO A 95 -19.63 -10.48 -4.34
CA PRO A 95 -20.94 -11.04 -4.62
C PRO A 95 -21.68 -11.52 -3.37
N ALA A 96 -20.98 -12.22 -2.48
CA ALA A 96 -21.54 -12.72 -1.21
C ALA A 96 -22.01 -11.62 -0.24
N ARG A 97 -21.68 -10.35 -0.51
CA ARG A 97 -22.02 -9.18 0.31
C ARG A 97 -23.06 -8.27 -0.34
N VAL A 98 -23.55 -8.61 -1.54
CA VAL A 98 -24.57 -7.81 -2.24
C VAL A 98 -25.86 -7.75 -1.43
N LEU A 99 -26.33 -8.89 -0.90
CA LEU A 99 -27.54 -8.91 -0.08
C LEU A 99 -27.40 -8.09 1.21
N ASP A 100 -26.23 -8.12 1.84
CA ASP A 100 -25.92 -7.28 3.01
C ASP A 100 -26.04 -5.79 2.64
N ALA A 101 -25.46 -5.38 1.51
CA ALA A 101 -25.55 -4.00 1.00
C ALA A 101 -27.00 -3.58 0.70
N CYS A 102 -27.77 -4.44 0.02
CA CYS A 102 -29.20 -4.23 -0.24
C CYS A 102 -30.00 -3.97 1.05
N ASN A 103 -29.79 -4.79 2.07
CA ASN A 103 -30.48 -4.68 3.34
C ASN A 103 -30.10 -3.39 4.07
N ALA A 104 -28.81 -3.05 4.09
CA ALA A 104 -28.31 -1.83 4.72
C ALA A 104 -28.84 -0.56 4.04
N ILE A 105 -28.89 -0.53 2.70
CA ILE A 105 -29.44 0.61 1.93
C ILE A 105 -30.94 0.78 2.20
N LYS A 106 -31.70 -0.32 2.19
CA LYS A 106 -33.14 -0.32 2.51
C LYS A 106 -33.40 0.17 3.94
N ALA A 107 -32.62 -0.29 4.91
CA ALA A 107 -32.73 0.14 6.31
C ALA A 107 -32.49 1.65 6.48
N ASN A 108 -31.66 2.25 5.62
CA ASN A 108 -31.40 3.68 5.60
C ASN A 108 -32.43 4.48 4.76
N GLY A 109 -33.47 3.85 4.21
CA GLY A 109 -34.49 4.51 3.38
C GLY A 109 -33.91 5.20 2.13
N ASN A 110 -32.81 4.66 1.60
CA ASN A 110 -32.05 5.27 0.50
C ASN A 110 -32.12 4.42 -0.79
N SER A 111 -31.73 5.03 -1.91
CA SER A 111 -31.58 4.38 -3.21
C SER A 111 -30.15 4.62 -3.74
N LEU A 112 -29.21 3.80 -3.27
CA LEU A 112 -27.83 3.83 -3.73
C LEU A 112 -27.56 2.67 -4.68
N THR A 113 -26.83 2.94 -5.76
CA THR A 113 -26.42 1.92 -6.74
C THR A 113 -25.45 0.92 -6.09
N ILE A 114 -25.63 -0.37 -6.37
CA ILE A 114 -24.78 -1.44 -5.84
C ILE A 114 -24.04 -2.09 -7.01
N ALA A 115 -22.75 -1.80 -7.11
CA ALA A 115 -21.83 -2.54 -7.94
C ALA A 115 -21.34 -3.80 -7.20
N SER A 116 -21.10 -4.88 -7.94
CA SER A 116 -20.36 -6.02 -7.43
C SER A 116 -19.29 -6.46 -8.41
N VAL A 117 -18.12 -6.87 -7.91
CA VAL A 117 -17.15 -7.57 -8.74
C VAL A 117 -17.63 -9.01 -8.95
N ALA A 118 -17.73 -9.46 -10.19
CA ALA A 118 -18.16 -10.82 -10.52
C ALA A 118 -17.64 -11.22 -11.90
N GLY A 119 -17.69 -12.50 -12.24
CA GLY A 119 -17.18 -13.01 -13.51
C GLY A 119 -15.67 -13.21 -13.49
N GLY A 120 -15.16 -13.74 -12.39
CA GLY A 120 -13.77 -14.18 -12.27
C GLY A 120 -12.82 -13.17 -11.63
N PHE A 121 -13.31 -12.28 -10.77
CA PHE A 121 -12.44 -11.35 -10.06
C PHE A 121 -11.49 -12.07 -9.08
N PRO A 122 -10.21 -11.65 -8.92
CA PRO A 122 -9.55 -10.56 -9.64
C PRO A 122 -8.79 -10.99 -10.90
N SER A 123 -8.68 -12.29 -11.22
CA SER A 123 -7.73 -12.77 -12.24
C SER A 123 -8.30 -12.88 -13.66
N GLY A 124 -9.61 -13.13 -13.78
CA GLY A 124 -10.27 -13.51 -15.04
C GLY A 124 -9.98 -14.94 -15.49
N GLN A 125 -9.24 -15.74 -14.72
CA GLN A 125 -8.68 -17.05 -15.09
C GLN A 125 -9.57 -18.25 -14.71
N TYR A 126 -10.89 -18.06 -14.68
CA TYR A 126 -11.84 -19.12 -14.35
C TYR A 126 -12.57 -19.59 -15.62
N HIS A 127 -13.08 -20.81 -15.61
CA HIS A 127 -13.99 -21.28 -16.66
C HIS A 127 -15.14 -20.29 -16.85
N ILE A 128 -15.46 -20.00 -18.12
CA ILE A 128 -16.47 -19.02 -18.48
C ILE A 128 -17.83 -19.36 -17.86
N GLU A 129 -18.20 -20.64 -17.75
CA GLU A 129 -19.42 -21.10 -17.10
C GLU A 129 -19.55 -20.60 -15.65
N SER A 130 -18.48 -20.76 -14.85
CA SER A 130 -18.45 -20.28 -13.47
C SER A 130 -18.52 -18.75 -13.39
N ARG A 131 -17.86 -18.06 -14.33
CA ARG A 131 -17.88 -16.58 -14.41
C ARG A 131 -19.30 -16.07 -14.70
N LEU A 132 -20.01 -16.69 -15.65
CA LEU A 132 -21.39 -16.34 -15.97
C LEU A 132 -22.34 -16.59 -14.79
N LEU A 133 -22.18 -17.72 -14.10
CA LEU A 133 -22.98 -18.04 -12.93
C LEU A 133 -22.76 -17.03 -11.78
N GLU A 134 -21.51 -16.65 -11.51
CA GLU A 134 -21.18 -15.65 -10.48
C GLU A 134 -21.89 -14.30 -10.76
N ILE A 135 -21.91 -13.87 -12.03
CA ILE A 135 -22.62 -12.65 -12.46
C ILE A 135 -24.12 -12.78 -12.18
N GLN A 136 -24.74 -13.90 -12.58
CA GLN A 136 -26.17 -14.13 -12.39
C GLN A 136 -26.55 -14.17 -10.91
N LEU A 137 -25.71 -14.78 -10.07
CA LEU A 137 -25.90 -14.82 -8.62
C LEU A 137 -25.81 -13.42 -7.99
N ALA A 138 -24.81 -12.62 -8.38
CA ALA A 138 -24.68 -11.24 -7.90
C ALA A 138 -25.90 -10.38 -8.28
N ILE A 139 -26.41 -10.53 -9.50
CA ILE A 139 -27.63 -9.84 -9.96
C ILE A 139 -28.85 -10.31 -9.18
N ARG A 140 -29.02 -11.62 -8.99
CA ARG A 140 -30.10 -12.22 -8.20
C ARG A 140 -30.11 -11.68 -6.77
N ASP A 141 -28.94 -11.49 -6.18
CA ASP A 141 -28.78 -10.99 -4.82
C ASP A 141 -29.00 -9.45 -4.73
N GLY A 142 -29.10 -8.77 -5.87
CA GLY A 142 -29.56 -7.37 -5.99
C GLY A 142 -28.54 -6.38 -6.55
N ALA A 143 -27.43 -6.84 -7.13
CA ALA A 143 -26.46 -5.95 -7.77
C ALA A 143 -27.09 -5.26 -8.99
N THR A 144 -26.95 -3.94 -9.07
CA THR A 144 -27.43 -3.13 -10.20
C THR A 144 -26.33 -2.79 -11.20
N GLU A 145 -25.07 -3.05 -10.84
CA GLU A 145 -23.93 -2.97 -11.74
C GLU A 145 -22.97 -4.14 -11.48
N ILE A 146 -22.32 -4.63 -12.53
CA ILE A 146 -21.34 -5.72 -12.47
C ILE A 146 -20.00 -5.24 -13.01
N ASP A 147 -18.94 -5.39 -12.22
CA ASP A 147 -17.56 -5.10 -12.59
C ASP A 147 -16.84 -6.44 -12.89
N SER A 148 -16.69 -6.81 -14.17
CA SER A 148 -16.13 -8.10 -14.59
C SER A 148 -14.73 -7.99 -15.20
N VAL A 149 -13.84 -8.93 -14.89
CA VAL A 149 -12.45 -8.92 -15.36
C VAL A 149 -12.34 -9.55 -16.74
N ILE A 150 -11.58 -8.91 -17.63
CA ILE A 150 -11.29 -9.42 -18.97
C ILE A 150 -10.40 -10.68 -18.93
N ASN A 151 -10.47 -11.51 -19.97
CA ASN A 151 -9.51 -12.61 -20.14
C ASN A 151 -8.18 -12.06 -20.71
N ARG A 152 -7.21 -11.84 -19.81
CA ARG A 152 -5.89 -11.28 -20.16
C ARG A 152 -5.06 -12.24 -21.01
N ALA A 153 -5.19 -13.55 -20.77
CA ALA A 153 -4.44 -14.56 -21.54
C ALA A 153 -4.81 -14.49 -23.03
N ALA A 154 -6.11 -14.36 -23.33
CA ALA A 154 -6.56 -14.19 -24.71
C ALA A 154 -5.95 -12.95 -25.40
N ILE A 155 -5.71 -11.86 -24.68
CA ILE A 155 -5.05 -10.66 -25.22
C ILE A 155 -3.57 -10.92 -25.47
N LEU A 156 -2.87 -11.49 -24.48
CA LEU A 156 -1.43 -11.79 -24.56
C LEU A 156 -1.11 -12.82 -25.66
N GLU A 157 -2.03 -13.73 -25.92
CA GLU A 157 -1.96 -14.73 -26.99
C GLU A 157 -2.51 -14.23 -28.34
N ASN A 158 -2.95 -12.96 -28.42
CA ASN A 158 -3.59 -12.36 -29.59
C ASN A 158 -4.87 -13.09 -30.06
N ASN A 159 -5.53 -13.85 -29.18
CA ASN A 159 -6.80 -14.53 -29.44
C ASN A 159 -8.00 -13.59 -29.21
N TRP A 160 -8.09 -12.55 -30.06
CA TRP A 160 -9.15 -11.54 -30.00
C TRP A 160 -10.56 -12.09 -30.24
N LYS A 161 -10.66 -13.21 -30.98
CA LYS A 161 -11.94 -13.90 -31.19
C LYS A 161 -12.49 -14.49 -29.90
N LEU A 162 -11.67 -15.28 -29.20
CA LEU A 162 -12.05 -15.86 -27.91
C LEU A 162 -12.47 -14.77 -26.92
N LEU A 163 -11.66 -13.71 -26.84
CA LEU A 163 -11.97 -12.58 -25.98
C LEU A 163 -13.34 -11.97 -26.28
N PHE A 164 -13.62 -11.68 -27.55
CA PHE A 164 -14.88 -11.08 -27.97
C PHE A 164 -16.08 -11.99 -27.67
N GLU A 165 -15.96 -13.28 -27.97
CA GLU A 165 -17.00 -14.28 -27.68
C GLU A 165 -17.29 -14.40 -26.18
N GLU A 166 -16.26 -14.43 -25.33
CA GLU A 166 -16.43 -14.41 -23.87
C GLU A 166 -17.14 -13.14 -23.40
N LEU A 167 -16.73 -11.96 -23.88
CA LEU A 167 -17.32 -10.69 -23.49
C LEU A 167 -18.80 -10.58 -23.90
N VAL A 168 -19.17 -11.11 -25.06
CA VAL A 168 -20.58 -11.19 -25.49
C VAL A 168 -21.39 -12.10 -24.56
N ARG A 169 -20.83 -13.24 -24.12
CA ARG A 169 -21.48 -14.11 -23.13
C ARG A 169 -21.61 -13.42 -21.76
N ILE A 170 -20.58 -12.71 -21.31
CA ILE A 170 -20.59 -11.91 -20.07
C ILE A 170 -21.67 -10.83 -20.14
N ARG A 171 -21.79 -10.14 -21.28
CA ARG A 171 -22.87 -9.17 -21.51
C ARG A 171 -24.25 -9.82 -21.40
N ASP A 172 -24.44 -10.99 -21.99
CA ASP A 172 -25.72 -11.70 -21.93
C ASP A 172 -26.08 -12.13 -20.50
N ALA A 173 -25.12 -12.68 -19.74
CA ALA A 173 -25.31 -13.01 -18.33
C ALA A 173 -25.59 -11.79 -17.46
N ALA A 174 -25.01 -10.63 -17.81
CA ALA A 174 -25.24 -9.37 -17.12
C ALA A 174 -26.50 -8.62 -17.58
N LYS A 175 -27.34 -9.20 -18.45
CA LYS A 175 -28.46 -8.47 -19.07
C LYS A 175 -29.38 -7.81 -18.03
N GLY A 176 -29.72 -6.54 -18.26
CA GLY A 176 -30.60 -5.76 -17.39
C GLY A 176 -29.89 -4.95 -16.30
N VAL A 177 -28.57 -5.09 -16.15
CA VAL A 177 -27.74 -4.28 -15.24
C VAL A 177 -26.57 -3.62 -15.98
N ASN A 178 -25.97 -2.57 -15.42
CA ASN A 178 -24.80 -1.93 -16.03
C ASN A 178 -23.59 -2.86 -15.94
N LEU A 179 -22.89 -3.07 -17.04
CA LEU A 179 -21.68 -3.89 -17.12
C LEU A 179 -20.44 -3.02 -17.28
N LYS A 180 -19.51 -3.13 -16.33
CA LYS A 180 -18.18 -2.52 -16.41
C LYS A 180 -17.15 -3.62 -16.66
N ILE A 181 -16.36 -3.50 -17.71
CA ILE A 181 -15.28 -4.44 -18.01
C ILE A 181 -13.96 -3.89 -17.48
N ILE A 182 -13.33 -4.62 -16.57
CA ILE A 182 -12.00 -4.33 -16.02
C ILE A 182 -10.95 -4.88 -16.98
N LEU A 183 -10.12 -3.98 -17.53
CA LEU A 183 -9.10 -4.35 -18.50
C LEU A 183 -7.80 -4.86 -17.85
N SER A 184 -7.52 -4.46 -16.61
CA SER A 184 -6.24 -4.71 -15.92
C SER A 184 -5.06 -4.19 -16.72
N VAL A 185 -5.13 -2.90 -17.05
CA VAL A 185 -4.22 -2.20 -17.97
C VAL A 185 -2.73 -2.37 -17.66
N GLY A 186 -2.36 -2.56 -16.39
CA GLY A 186 -0.97 -2.78 -15.98
C GLY A 186 -0.38 -4.13 -16.40
N GLU A 187 -1.20 -5.08 -16.87
CA GLU A 187 -0.81 -6.44 -17.22
C GLU A 187 -1.02 -6.77 -18.71
N LEU A 188 -1.43 -5.79 -19.53
CA LEU A 188 -1.72 -6.00 -20.97
C LEU A 188 -0.49 -5.84 -21.89
N GLY A 189 0.66 -5.48 -21.33
CA GLY A 189 1.96 -5.46 -22.01
C GLY A 189 2.22 -4.27 -22.95
N SER A 190 1.20 -3.68 -23.59
CA SER A 190 1.39 -2.53 -24.48
C SER A 190 0.19 -1.56 -24.52
N ASN A 191 0.47 -0.32 -24.92
CA ASN A 191 -0.58 0.69 -25.13
C ASN A 191 -1.58 0.27 -26.22
N LYS A 192 -1.12 -0.40 -27.29
CA LYS A 192 -1.98 -0.93 -28.37
C LYS A 192 -2.92 -2.00 -27.82
N ALA A 193 -2.44 -2.88 -26.94
CA ALA A 193 -3.28 -3.88 -26.28
C ALA A 193 -4.36 -3.23 -25.38
N ILE A 194 -4.04 -2.16 -24.65
CA ILE A 194 -5.03 -1.42 -23.84
C ILE A 194 -6.14 -0.82 -24.73
N TYR A 195 -5.75 -0.20 -25.84
CA TYR A 195 -6.71 0.36 -26.81
C TYR A 195 -7.62 -0.72 -27.39
N LEU A 196 -7.04 -1.79 -27.92
CA LEU A 196 -7.78 -2.88 -28.55
C LEU A 196 -8.68 -3.61 -27.53
N ALA A 197 -8.23 -3.83 -26.30
CA ALA A 197 -9.05 -4.39 -25.23
C ALA A 197 -10.23 -3.47 -24.88
N SER A 198 -10.02 -2.15 -24.91
CA SER A 198 -11.10 -1.16 -24.73
C SER A 198 -12.14 -1.28 -25.84
N MET A 199 -11.70 -1.33 -27.10
CA MET A 199 -12.60 -1.48 -28.26
C MET A 199 -13.36 -2.81 -28.21
N ALA A 200 -12.68 -3.92 -27.90
CA ALA A 200 -13.30 -5.24 -27.77
C ALA A 200 -14.39 -5.25 -26.69
N ALA A 201 -14.12 -4.65 -25.51
CA ALA A 201 -15.12 -4.52 -24.44
C ALA A 201 -16.35 -3.72 -24.89
N MET A 202 -16.15 -2.56 -25.53
CA MET A 202 -17.25 -1.70 -25.97
C MET A 202 -18.07 -2.32 -27.10
N TYR A 203 -17.43 -2.88 -28.13
CA TYR A 203 -18.13 -3.58 -29.21
C TYR A 203 -18.88 -4.82 -28.74
N SER A 204 -18.43 -5.46 -27.65
CA SER A 204 -19.15 -6.57 -27.00
C SER A 204 -20.33 -6.12 -26.13
N GLY A 205 -20.49 -4.82 -25.89
CA GLY A 205 -21.63 -4.23 -25.18
C GLY A 205 -21.34 -3.83 -23.73
N ALA A 206 -20.10 -3.54 -23.36
CA ALA A 206 -19.79 -2.93 -22.07
C ALA A 206 -20.41 -1.53 -21.95
N ASP A 207 -21.02 -1.23 -20.79
CA ASP A 207 -21.54 0.10 -20.48
C ASP A 207 -20.44 1.01 -19.91
N PHE A 208 -19.41 0.41 -19.29
CA PHE A 208 -18.19 1.07 -18.86
C PHE A 208 -16.96 0.23 -19.21
N ILE A 209 -15.85 0.92 -19.47
CA ILE A 209 -14.51 0.32 -19.38
C ILE A 209 -13.79 0.83 -18.12
N LYS A 210 -13.19 -0.09 -17.38
CA LYS A 210 -12.54 0.14 -16.09
C LYS A 210 -11.06 -0.22 -16.17
N THR A 211 -10.20 0.62 -15.62
CA THR A 211 -8.75 0.44 -15.74
C THR A 211 -8.26 -0.86 -15.09
N SER A 212 -8.47 -1.05 -13.78
CA SER A 212 -7.80 -2.11 -13.00
C SER A 212 -8.66 -2.68 -11.87
N THR A 213 -8.27 -3.84 -11.34
CA THR A 213 -8.98 -4.47 -10.20
C THR A 213 -8.59 -3.88 -8.86
N GLY A 214 -7.45 -3.19 -8.76
CA GLY A 214 -6.90 -2.74 -7.48
C GLY A 214 -6.07 -3.82 -6.78
N LYS A 215 -5.78 -4.94 -7.46
CA LYS A 215 -5.02 -6.08 -6.95
C LYS A 215 -3.70 -6.27 -7.70
N GLU A 216 -3.57 -5.68 -8.88
CA GLU A 216 -2.34 -5.65 -9.67
C GLU A 216 -1.29 -4.72 -9.04
N THR A 217 -0.02 -4.88 -9.41
CA THR A 217 1.08 -3.98 -9.01
C THR A 217 0.91 -2.60 -9.62
N ILE A 218 0.62 -2.55 -10.93
CA ILE A 218 0.35 -1.32 -11.69
C ILE A 218 -1.15 -1.26 -11.97
N ASN A 219 -1.78 -0.15 -11.58
CA ASN A 219 -3.23 0.05 -11.72
C ASN A 219 -3.53 1.22 -12.68
N ALA A 220 -4.52 2.07 -12.35
CA ALA A 220 -4.80 3.28 -13.11
C ALA A 220 -3.56 4.19 -13.18
N THR A 221 -3.26 4.63 -14.40
CA THR A 221 -2.27 5.68 -14.70
C THR A 221 -2.89 6.70 -15.65
N LEU A 222 -2.34 7.90 -15.76
CA LEU A 222 -2.85 8.90 -16.71
C LEU A 222 -2.66 8.47 -18.15
N GLU A 223 -1.60 7.73 -18.44
CA GLU A 223 -1.29 7.16 -19.74
C GLU A 223 -2.36 6.15 -20.16
N SER A 224 -2.67 5.18 -19.29
CA SER A 224 -3.71 4.18 -19.56
C SER A 224 -5.10 4.81 -19.66
N ALA A 225 -5.40 5.80 -18.80
CA ALA A 225 -6.65 6.54 -18.86
C ALA A 225 -6.80 7.37 -20.14
N TYR A 226 -5.72 7.98 -20.64
CA TYR A 226 -5.73 8.73 -21.91
C TYR A 226 -6.07 7.79 -23.07
N ILE A 227 -5.40 6.63 -23.14
CA ILE A 227 -5.65 5.62 -24.17
C ILE A 227 -7.11 5.15 -24.14
N MET A 228 -7.62 4.83 -22.96
CA MET A 228 -9.01 4.38 -22.79
C MET A 228 -10.03 5.47 -23.16
N CYS A 229 -9.80 6.72 -22.76
CA CYS A 229 -10.67 7.83 -23.14
C CYS A 229 -10.64 8.10 -24.65
N SER A 230 -9.46 8.01 -25.28
CA SER A 230 -9.32 8.09 -26.74
C SER A 230 -10.06 6.95 -27.45
N ALA A 231 -10.00 5.73 -26.92
CA ALA A 231 -10.78 4.61 -27.44
C ALA A 231 -12.29 4.87 -27.33
N ILE A 232 -12.78 5.40 -26.21
CA ILE A 232 -14.21 5.79 -26.05
C ILE A 232 -14.59 6.85 -27.10
N ALA A 233 -13.74 7.86 -27.32
CA ALA A 233 -13.99 8.90 -28.31
C ALA A 233 -14.08 8.31 -29.73
N GLN A 234 -13.18 7.38 -30.08
CA GLN A 234 -13.20 6.70 -31.37
C GLN A 234 -14.42 5.79 -31.52
N PHE A 235 -14.75 5.01 -30.49
CA PHE A 235 -15.95 4.18 -30.47
C PHE A 235 -17.24 5.00 -30.66
N TYR A 236 -17.32 6.17 -30.02
CA TYR A 236 -18.44 7.10 -30.22
C TYR A 236 -18.52 7.58 -31.67
N LYS A 237 -17.40 7.95 -32.31
CA LYS A 237 -17.38 8.30 -33.74
C LYS A 237 -17.88 7.16 -34.63
N ASN A 238 -17.48 5.93 -34.32
CA ASN A 238 -17.80 4.75 -35.13
C ASN A 238 -19.27 4.30 -34.93
N THR A 239 -19.87 4.53 -33.76
CA THR A 239 -21.15 3.88 -33.37
C THR A 239 -22.23 4.83 -32.89
N ASN A 240 -21.88 6.08 -32.57
CA ASN A 240 -22.73 7.07 -31.90
C ASN A 240 -23.31 6.58 -30.56
N LYS A 241 -22.62 5.68 -29.86
CA LYS A 241 -23.00 5.16 -28.54
C LYS A 241 -22.04 5.65 -27.47
N ASN A 242 -22.59 6.11 -26.35
CA ASN A 242 -21.81 6.52 -25.19
C ASN A 242 -21.43 5.30 -24.34
N VAL A 243 -20.19 5.28 -23.87
CA VAL A 243 -19.66 4.31 -22.90
C VAL A 243 -18.96 5.08 -21.80
N GLY A 244 -19.12 4.63 -20.56
CA GLY A 244 -18.48 5.25 -19.42
C GLY A 244 -17.03 4.84 -19.20
N PHE A 245 -16.28 5.70 -18.51
CA PHE A 245 -14.93 5.46 -18.05
C PHE A 245 -14.88 5.33 -16.52
N LYS A 246 -14.15 4.33 -16.02
CA LYS A 246 -13.89 4.18 -14.59
C LYS A 246 -12.40 4.01 -14.29
N ALA A 247 -11.79 5.02 -13.68
CA ALA A 247 -10.43 4.89 -13.14
C ALA A 247 -10.49 4.19 -11.77
N ALA A 248 -9.76 3.09 -11.61
CA ALA A 248 -9.74 2.32 -10.38
C ALA A 248 -8.36 1.71 -10.07
N GLY A 249 -8.10 1.54 -8.78
CA GLY A 249 -6.85 0.98 -8.24
C GLY A 249 -5.75 2.03 -8.09
N GLY A 250 -5.14 2.10 -6.90
CA GLY A 250 -4.01 3.00 -6.63
C GLY A 250 -4.34 4.48 -6.43
N ILE A 251 -5.60 4.91 -6.57
CA ILE A 251 -6.03 6.31 -6.39
C ILE A 251 -6.13 6.63 -4.90
N ARG A 252 -5.17 7.41 -4.39
CA ARG A 252 -4.97 7.67 -2.95
C ARG A 252 -5.08 9.14 -2.56
N SER A 253 -5.28 10.06 -3.50
CA SER A 253 -5.46 11.48 -3.19
C SER A 253 -6.55 12.12 -4.02
N VAL A 254 -7.02 13.28 -3.55
CA VAL A 254 -8.00 14.11 -4.25
C VAL A 254 -7.43 14.61 -5.58
N GLU A 255 -6.17 15.04 -5.59
CA GLU A 255 -5.47 15.48 -6.79
C GLU A 255 -5.46 14.38 -7.85
N GLN A 256 -5.10 13.14 -7.50
CA GLN A 256 -5.09 12.03 -8.45
C GLN A 256 -6.49 11.78 -9.04
N ALA A 257 -7.53 11.77 -8.21
CA ALA A 257 -8.89 11.58 -8.68
C ALA A 257 -9.36 12.73 -9.60
N LEU A 258 -8.99 13.98 -9.28
CA LEU A 258 -9.24 15.15 -10.13
C LEU A 258 -8.48 15.06 -11.45
N GLN A 259 -7.26 14.52 -11.49
CA GLN A 259 -6.52 14.36 -12.75
C GLN A 259 -7.30 13.49 -13.76
N TYR A 260 -7.90 12.39 -13.31
CA TYR A 260 -8.75 11.55 -14.18
C TYR A 260 -10.03 12.27 -14.61
N MET A 261 -10.64 13.06 -13.72
CA MET A 261 -11.84 13.85 -14.03
C MET A 261 -11.55 14.92 -15.09
N ILE A 262 -10.45 15.66 -14.94
CA ILE A 262 -10.00 16.67 -15.89
C ILE A 262 -9.66 16.01 -17.22
N LEU A 263 -8.90 14.91 -17.22
CA LEU A 263 -8.55 14.17 -18.43
C LEU A 263 -9.80 13.72 -19.22
N PHE A 264 -10.79 13.17 -18.50
CA PHE A 264 -12.07 12.80 -19.09
C PHE A 264 -12.78 14.01 -19.71
N GLU A 265 -12.89 15.14 -18.98
CA GLU A 265 -13.50 16.36 -19.51
C GLU A 265 -12.76 16.90 -20.75
N ARG A 266 -11.42 16.79 -20.80
CA ARG A 266 -10.59 17.27 -21.92
C ARG A 266 -10.78 16.44 -23.19
N ILE A 267 -10.94 15.13 -23.07
CA ILE A 267 -11.05 14.22 -24.22
C ILE A 267 -12.50 14.04 -24.65
N LEU A 268 -13.40 13.82 -23.70
CA LEU A 268 -14.79 13.43 -23.95
C LEU A 268 -15.77 14.60 -23.75
N GLY A 269 -15.31 15.74 -23.25
CA GLY A 269 -16.10 16.96 -23.11
C GLY A 269 -16.86 17.05 -21.78
N ARG A 270 -16.97 18.28 -21.26
CA ARG A 270 -17.60 18.57 -19.97
C ARG A 270 -19.06 18.14 -19.86
N ASN A 271 -19.81 18.17 -20.96
CA ASN A 271 -21.22 17.77 -21.00
C ASN A 271 -21.42 16.27 -20.73
N ASN A 272 -20.36 15.47 -20.89
CA ASN A 272 -20.39 14.04 -20.61
C ASN A 272 -19.96 13.69 -19.19
N LEU A 273 -19.56 14.68 -18.37
CA LEU A 273 -19.17 14.42 -16.98
C LEU A 273 -20.40 14.23 -16.09
N ASP A 274 -20.93 13.00 -16.15
CA ASP A 274 -22.12 12.52 -15.45
C ASP A 274 -21.78 11.17 -14.74
N PRO A 275 -22.37 10.85 -13.57
CA PRO A 275 -22.11 9.57 -12.90
C PRO A 275 -22.47 8.33 -13.73
N LYS A 276 -23.24 8.45 -14.80
CA LYS A 276 -23.52 7.36 -15.75
C LYS A 276 -22.41 7.15 -16.78
N LEU A 277 -21.44 8.06 -16.88
CA LEU A 277 -20.35 7.99 -17.84
C LEU A 277 -18.96 8.16 -17.22
N PHE A 278 -18.85 8.62 -15.96
CA PHE A 278 -17.57 8.75 -15.28
C PHE A 278 -17.64 8.26 -13.84
N ARG A 279 -16.68 7.41 -13.44
CA ARG A 279 -16.55 6.90 -12.08
C ARG A 279 -15.10 6.87 -11.60
N ILE A 280 -14.92 7.02 -10.30
CA ILE A 280 -13.65 6.76 -9.59
C ILE A 280 -13.86 5.59 -8.63
N GLY A 281 -13.14 4.49 -8.86
CA GLY A 281 -13.09 3.37 -7.92
C GLY A 281 -12.11 3.64 -6.79
N ALA A 282 -12.62 3.89 -5.59
CA ALA A 282 -11.81 4.25 -4.42
C ALA A 282 -12.20 3.46 -3.17
N LYS A 283 -11.22 3.22 -2.30
CA LYS A 283 -11.45 2.58 -1.00
C LYS A 283 -11.97 3.60 0.01
N THR A 284 -12.77 3.13 0.97
CA THR A 284 -13.38 3.92 2.05
C THR A 284 -12.37 4.84 2.75
N ASN A 285 -11.15 4.35 2.98
CA ASN A 285 -10.13 5.07 3.74
C ASN A 285 -9.24 6.01 2.91
N SER A 286 -9.29 5.98 1.58
CA SER A 286 -8.28 6.68 0.76
C SER A 286 -8.75 8.03 0.22
N ILE A 287 -10.01 8.20 -0.17
CA ILE A 287 -10.47 9.48 -0.74
C ILE A 287 -11.29 10.29 0.28
N ILE A 288 -12.27 9.68 0.98
CA ILE A 288 -13.09 10.40 1.96
C ILE A 288 -12.23 10.96 3.11
N ILE A 289 -11.24 10.21 3.59
CA ILE A 289 -10.30 10.69 4.62
C ILE A 289 -9.37 11.79 4.09
N CYS A 290 -8.88 11.67 2.85
CA CYS A 290 -8.03 12.70 2.24
C CYS A 290 -8.79 13.97 1.86
N MET A 291 -10.11 13.90 1.68
CA MET A 291 -11.00 15.04 1.49
C MET A 291 -11.32 15.78 2.79
N ALA A 292 -11.06 15.16 3.95
CA ALA A 292 -11.43 15.71 5.25
C ALA A 292 -10.82 17.08 5.60
N PRO A 293 -9.55 17.38 5.28
CA PRO A 293 -8.96 18.69 5.56
C PRO A 293 -9.60 19.84 4.77
N THR A 294 -10.10 19.58 3.56
CA THR A 294 -10.64 20.62 2.66
C THR A 294 -12.15 20.77 2.75
N ILE A 295 -12.87 19.69 3.04
CA ILE A 295 -14.33 19.69 3.25
C ILE A 295 -14.69 19.94 4.74
N GLY A 296 -13.71 20.22 5.61
CA GLY A 296 -14.01 20.50 7.03
C GLY A 296 -14.67 19.32 7.76
N LEU A 297 -14.53 18.09 7.23
CA LEU A 297 -15.01 16.89 7.89
C LEU A 297 -14.29 16.80 9.23
N GLN A 298 -15.00 17.11 10.32
CA GLN A 298 -14.67 16.49 11.59
C GLN A 298 -14.89 14.99 11.37
N CYS A 299 -13.78 14.26 11.15
CA CYS A 299 -13.74 12.81 11.28
C CYS A 299 -14.65 12.43 12.44
N SER A 300 -15.66 11.60 12.21
CA SER A 300 -16.42 11.01 13.31
C SER A 300 -15.40 10.50 14.33
N GLU A 301 -15.65 10.79 15.60
CA GLU A 301 -14.79 10.43 16.73
C GLU A 301 -14.29 8.97 16.64
N LYS A 302 -15.02 8.08 15.94
CA LYS A 302 -14.66 6.69 15.64
C LYS A 302 -13.50 6.45 14.65
N ILE A 303 -13.21 7.32 13.68
CA ILE A 303 -12.09 7.12 12.73
C ILE A 303 -10.81 7.80 13.23
N PHE A 304 -10.93 8.92 13.95
CA PHE A 304 -9.80 9.42 14.74
C PHE A 304 -9.41 8.42 15.84
N LEU A 305 -10.37 7.63 16.33
CA LEU A 305 -10.15 6.46 17.17
C LEU A 305 -9.50 5.26 16.48
N PHE A 306 -9.31 5.19 15.16
CA PHE A 306 -8.50 4.09 14.58
C PHE A 306 -7.00 4.41 14.57
N SER A 307 -6.64 5.70 14.56
CA SER A 307 -5.29 6.17 14.89
C SER A 307 -5.04 6.20 16.40
N TYR A 308 -6.10 6.13 17.21
CA TYR A 308 -6.07 6.19 18.68
C TYR A 308 -6.49 4.89 19.40
N SER A 309 -7.00 3.86 18.72
CA SER A 309 -7.35 2.57 19.36
C SER A 309 -6.10 1.77 19.71
N GLY A 310 -4.99 2.07 19.02
CA GLY A 310 -3.68 1.58 19.38
C GLY A 310 -3.30 1.85 20.84
N THR A 311 -3.76 2.95 21.48
CA THR A 311 -3.37 3.25 22.87
C THR A 311 -4.21 2.51 23.92
N PHE A 312 -5.48 2.19 23.65
CA PHE A 312 -6.30 1.41 24.59
C PHE A 312 -5.97 -0.09 24.52
N THR A 313 -5.70 -0.62 23.32
CA THR A 313 -5.08 -1.94 23.19
C THR A 313 -3.65 -1.94 23.73
N TYR A 314 -2.84 -0.89 23.57
CA TYR A 314 -1.49 -0.87 24.15
C TYR A 314 -1.50 -0.92 25.68
N LEU A 315 -2.39 -0.19 26.37
CA LEU A 315 -2.43 -0.22 27.84
C LEU A 315 -3.03 -1.52 28.39
N PHE A 316 -4.03 -2.09 27.72
CA PHE A 316 -4.58 -3.41 28.08
C PHE A 316 -3.59 -4.54 27.76
N LEU A 317 -2.90 -4.47 26.61
CA LEU A 317 -1.90 -5.44 26.19
C LEU A 317 -0.58 -5.28 26.92
N ILE A 318 -0.15 -4.09 27.37
CA ILE A 318 1.01 -3.92 28.26
C ILE A 318 0.70 -4.53 29.64
N LYS A 319 -0.54 -4.39 30.11
CA LYS A 319 -0.98 -5.02 31.36
C LYS A 319 -1.08 -6.55 31.21
N LEU A 320 -1.46 -7.05 30.03
CA LEU A 320 -1.44 -8.47 29.67
C LEU A 320 0.00 -9.00 29.42
N PHE A 321 0.90 -8.18 28.89
CA PHE A 321 2.32 -8.42 28.61
C PHE A 321 3.15 -8.54 29.90
N LEU A 322 2.73 -7.87 30.98
CA LEU A 322 3.30 -8.09 32.31
C LEU A 322 2.77 -9.37 32.98
N LEU A 323 1.75 -10.01 32.41
CA LEU A 323 1.05 -11.18 32.99
C LEU A 323 1.31 -12.48 32.23
N LEU A 324 1.61 -12.45 30.93
CA LEU A 324 1.75 -13.64 30.09
C LEU A 324 3.10 -13.64 29.37
N ASN A 325 4.01 -14.43 29.91
CA ASN A 325 5.42 -14.53 29.56
C ASN A 325 5.62 -15.58 28.45
N GLU A 326 5.10 -15.33 27.24
CA GLU A 326 5.04 -16.35 26.17
C GLU A 326 5.57 -15.84 24.82
N PHE A 327 6.48 -16.62 24.22
CA PHE A 327 7.43 -16.25 23.17
C PHE A 327 6.82 -16.13 21.76
N LEU A 328 5.65 -16.73 21.49
CA LEU A 328 5.03 -16.76 20.16
C LEU A 328 4.41 -15.42 19.73
N LEU A 329 3.98 -14.58 20.68
CA LEU A 329 3.31 -13.29 20.37
C LEU A 329 4.30 -12.23 19.86
N CYS A 330 5.59 -12.35 20.21
CA CYS A 330 6.66 -11.44 19.79
C CYS A 330 6.93 -11.47 18.28
N ARG A 331 6.80 -12.64 17.63
CA ARG A 331 7.02 -12.79 16.17
C ARG A 331 5.94 -12.08 15.36
N PHE A 332 4.69 -12.08 15.83
CA PHE A 332 3.58 -11.40 15.15
C PHE A 332 3.67 -9.86 15.30
N PHE A 333 4.18 -9.37 16.44
CA PHE A 333 4.35 -7.94 16.70
C PHE A 333 5.52 -7.30 15.93
N LEU A 334 6.63 -8.02 15.72
CA LEU A 334 7.78 -7.53 14.92
C LEU A 334 7.44 -7.30 13.44
N ILE A 335 6.46 -8.05 12.91
CA ILE A 335 5.96 -7.90 11.53
C ILE A 335 5.05 -6.66 11.42
N LEU A 336 4.21 -6.40 12.43
CA LEU A 336 3.32 -5.23 12.48
C LEU A 336 4.07 -3.90 12.66
N ILE A 337 5.18 -3.90 13.41
CA ILE A 337 6.01 -2.69 13.63
C ILE A 337 6.74 -2.27 12.34
N ASN A 338 7.26 -3.21 11.54
CA ASN A 338 8.02 -2.87 10.32
C ASN A 338 7.18 -2.19 9.23
N ILE A 339 5.86 -2.43 9.16
CA ILE A 339 4.99 -1.89 8.12
C ILE A 339 4.62 -0.41 8.37
N TYR A 340 4.57 0.02 9.64
CA TYR A 340 4.16 1.39 10.01
C TYR A 340 5.33 2.39 10.11
N GLU A 341 6.56 1.91 10.10
CA GLU A 341 7.73 2.67 10.52
C GLU A 341 8.28 3.68 9.49
N TYR A 342 8.07 3.46 8.19
CA TYR A 342 8.51 4.37 7.13
C TYR A 342 7.53 5.54 6.93
N PHE A 343 6.24 5.26 7.11
CA PHE A 343 5.16 6.22 6.89
C PHE A 343 5.07 7.25 8.02
N LEU A 344 5.37 6.83 9.26
CA LEU A 344 5.38 7.73 10.42
C LEU A 344 6.56 8.72 10.35
N TYR A 345 7.76 8.27 9.97
CA TYR A 345 8.93 9.14 9.86
C TYR A 345 8.74 10.28 8.86
N TYR A 346 8.18 9.98 7.68
CA TYR A 346 7.94 10.98 6.63
C TYR A 346 6.88 12.02 7.01
N ILE A 347 5.78 11.58 7.63
CA ILE A 347 4.70 12.48 8.10
C ILE A 347 5.20 13.35 9.25
N ILE A 348 6.02 12.79 10.15
CA ILE A 348 6.60 13.53 11.27
C ILE A 348 7.61 14.56 10.73
N VAL A 349 8.58 14.17 9.90
CA VAL A 349 9.66 15.08 9.48
C VAL A 349 9.18 16.16 8.50
N PHE A 350 8.39 15.80 7.48
CA PHE A 350 7.94 16.77 6.45
C PHE A 350 6.65 17.50 6.81
N GLY A 351 5.72 16.84 7.51
CA GLY A 351 4.49 17.47 7.97
C GLY A 351 4.72 18.52 9.05
N PHE A 352 5.72 18.31 9.93
CA PHE A 352 5.95 19.21 11.06
C PHE A 352 6.83 20.43 10.76
N LYS A 353 7.62 20.44 9.68
CA LYS A 353 8.35 21.65 9.25
C LYS A 353 7.39 22.84 9.01
N LYS A 354 6.22 22.55 8.42
CA LYS A 354 5.18 23.54 8.11
C LYS A 354 4.34 23.99 9.32
N MET A 355 4.29 23.17 10.39
CA MET A 355 3.59 23.50 11.64
C MET A 355 4.48 24.26 12.63
N ALA A 356 5.77 23.93 12.67
CA ALA A 356 6.74 24.55 13.58
C ALA A 356 7.03 26.02 13.26
N GLU A 357 6.92 26.43 11.99
CA GLU A 357 7.11 27.81 11.56
C GLU A 357 6.04 28.79 12.09
N LYS A 358 4.94 28.31 12.71
CA LYS A 358 3.82 29.15 13.15
C LYS A 358 3.50 29.15 14.65
N LYS A 359 4.10 28.30 15.49
CA LYS A 359 3.83 28.29 16.95
C LYS A 359 5.11 28.06 17.76
N GLN A 360 5.73 29.18 18.16
CA GLN A 360 6.83 29.20 19.11
C GLN A 360 6.35 28.83 20.53
N GLN A 361 7.21 28.05 21.22
CA GLN A 361 7.33 27.80 22.68
C GLN A 361 6.73 26.55 23.32
N ILE A 362 5.64 25.93 22.85
CA ILE A 362 5.12 24.70 23.49
C ILE A 362 5.61 23.45 22.73
N ALA A 363 6.28 22.52 23.43
CA ALA A 363 6.88 21.29 22.90
C ALA A 363 8.16 21.43 22.04
N SER A 364 8.90 22.54 22.15
CA SER A 364 10.12 22.78 21.36
C SER A 364 11.22 21.72 21.58
N ALA A 365 11.32 21.15 22.79
CA ALA A 365 12.37 20.20 23.13
C ALA A 365 12.28 18.90 22.30
N GLY A 366 11.06 18.42 22.02
CA GLY A 366 10.88 17.24 21.18
C GLY A 366 11.31 17.49 19.73
N PHE A 367 11.03 18.68 19.21
CA PHE A 367 11.47 19.06 17.86
C PHE A 367 13.00 19.21 17.78
N GLU A 368 13.61 19.93 18.72
CA GLU A 368 15.06 20.06 18.85
C GLU A 368 15.75 18.68 18.90
N LEU A 369 15.14 17.72 19.61
CA LEU A 369 15.66 16.36 19.74
C LEU A 369 15.66 15.62 18.39
N VAL A 370 14.56 15.67 17.63
CA VAL A 370 14.49 15.02 16.30
C VAL A 370 15.37 15.73 15.29
N GLN A 371 15.42 17.06 15.32
CA GLN A 371 16.26 17.87 14.43
C GLN A 371 17.74 17.50 14.59
N SER A 372 18.20 17.27 15.83
CA SER A 372 19.60 16.86 16.08
C SER A 372 20.02 15.56 15.37
N LEU A 373 19.09 14.65 15.10
CA LEU A 373 19.33 13.43 14.31
C LEU A 373 19.23 13.66 12.81
N HIS A 374 18.35 14.58 12.39
CA HIS A 374 18.17 14.93 10.98
C HIS A 374 19.42 15.61 10.41
N ASP A 375 20.05 16.48 11.20
CA ASP A 375 21.26 17.20 10.79
C ASP A 375 22.48 16.28 10.60
N ASN A 376 22.39 15.02 11.04
CA ASN A 376 23.46 14.02 10.95
C ASN A 376 22.94 12.70 10.34
N PRO A 377 22.52 12.66 9.06
CA PRO A 377 21.79 11.50 8.51
C PRO A 377 22.65 10.22 8.42
N ASP A 378 23.94 10.36 8.09
CA ASP A 378 24.80 9.23 7.74
C ASP A 378 25.63 8.68 8.91
N VAL A 379 25.53 9.29 10.09
CA VAL A 379 26.34 8.95 11.27
C VAL A 379 25.43 8.74 12.47
N LEU A 380 25.86 7.94 13.45
CA LEU A 380 25.22 7.90 14.77
C LEU A 380 25.82 9.02 15.65
N PRO A 381 25.11 10.16 15.84
CA PRO A 381 25.63 11.23 16.69
C PRO A 381 25.66 10.81 18.17
N PRO A 382 26.34 11.54 19.06
CA PRO A 382 26.29 11.29 20.49
C PRO A 382 24.85 11.29 21.03
N TYR A 383 24.53 10.37 21.94
CA TYR A 383 23.21 10.33 22.57
C TYR A 383 22.95 11.62 23.35
N ASN A 384 21.94 12.37 22.92
CA ASN A 384 21.60 13.67 23.50
C ASN A 384 20.79 13.55 24.79
N LYS A 385 21.44 13.05 25.86
CA LYS A 385 20.83 12.89 27.19
C LYS A 385 20.18 14.18 27.70
N LYS A 386 20.84 15.33 27.49
CA LYS A 386 20.34 16.64 27.93
C LYS A 386 18.97 16.99 27.31
N LEU A 387 18.80 16.79 26.00
CA LEU A 387 17.51 17.05 25.34
C LEU A 387 16.45 16.02 25.70
N VAL A 388 16.83 14.75 25.88
CA VAL A 388 15.91 13.70 26.36
C VAL A 388 15.38 14.04 27.76
N ASP A 389 16.27 14.43 28.67
CA ASP A 389 15.89 14.85 30.03
C ASP A 389 15.01 16.11 30.00
N LYS A 390 15.31 17.07 29.10
CA LYS A 390 14.47 18.26 28.86
C LYS A 390 13.07 17.88 28.36
N CYS A 391 12.96 16.90 27.45
CA CYS A 391 11.67 16.37 26.98
C CYS A 391 10.88 15.73 28.12
N ALA A 392 11.52 14.87 28.92
CA ALA A 392 10.89 14.22 30.05
C ALA A 392 10.40 15.25 31.09
N LYS A 393 11.22 16.26 31.40
CA LYS A 393 10.85 17.35 32.30
C LYS A 393 9.64 18.13 31.78
N GLN A 394 9.62 18.52 30.50
CA GLN A 394 8.47 19.22 29.91
C GLN A 394 7.19 18.38 29.96
N ILE A 395 7.28 17.06 29.74
CA ILE A 395 6.13 16.16 29.88
C ILE A 395 5.58 16.19 31.32
N ILE A 396 6.47 16.09 32.31
CA ILE A 396 6.10 16.09 33.73
C ILE A 396 5.50 17.45 34.14
N ASP A 397 6.10 18.55 33.71
CA ASP A 397 5.62 19.91 34.03
C ASP A 397 4.22 20.14 33.46
N LEU A 398 3.99 19.80 32.18
CA LEU A 398 2.68 19.90 31.53
C LEU A 398 1.64 18.98 32.17
N TYR A 399 2.03 17.78 32.58
CA TYR A 399 1.15 16.85 33.27
C TYR A 399 0.72 17.41 34.64
N ASN A 400 1.68 17.94 35.41
CA ASN A 400 1.40 18.55 36.71
C ASN A 400 0.49 19.80 36.57
N GLU A 401 0.68 20.60 35.51
CA GLU A 401 -0.23 21.71 35.19
C GLU A 401 -1.66 21.23 34.86
N ASN A 402 -1.80 20.12 34.14
CA ASN A 402 -3.10 19.51 33.89
C ASN A 402 -3.77 19.10 35.21
N VAL A 403 -3.03 18.39 36.09
CA VAL A 403 -3.54 17.96 37.40
C VAL A 403 -3.98 19.17 38.24
N ARG A 404 -3.19 20.25 38.31
CA ARG A 404 -3.57 21.48 39.02
C ARG A 404 -4.85 22.09 38.44
N SER A 405 -4.95 22.17 37.12
CA SER A 405 -6.13 22.72 36.42
C SER A 405 -7.41 21.92 36.74
N PHE A 406 -7.30 20.59 36.87
CA PHE A 406 -8.41 19.74 37.32
C PHE A 406 -8.75 19.92 38.80
N MET A 407 -7.75 20.11 39.67
CA MET A 407 -7.98 20.36 41.10
C MET A 407 -8.67 21.70 41.34
N ASP A 408 -8.29 22.74 40.60
CA ASP A 408 -8.88 24.08 40.68
C ASP A 408 -10.35 24.11 40.19
N LEU A 409 -10.71 23.25 39.24
CA LEU A 409 -12.10 23.07 38.83
C LEU A 409 -12.93 22.40 39.94
N LYS A 410 -12.35 21.40 40.61
CA LYS A 410 -13.03 20.64 41.66
C LYS A 410 -13.28 21.45 42.93
N SER A 411 -12.47 22.47 43.22
CA SER A 411 -12.61 23.33 44.40
C SER A 411 -13.60 24.48 44.23
N LYS A 412 -14.03 24.80 43.00
CA LYS A 412 -14.91 25.93 42.66
C LYS A 412 -16.34 25.52 42.30
N THR A 413 -16.86 24.47 42.93
CA THR A 413 -18.24 23.98 42.75
C THR A 413 -19.28 24.93 43.37
N ASP A 414 -19.40 26.14 42.85
CA ASP A 414 -20.62 26.96 42.91
C ASP A 414 -21.02 27.27 41.46
N GLY A 415 -22.22 26.84 41.06
CA GLY A 415 -22.65 26.61 39.68
C GLY A 415 -22.85 27.83 38.78
N SER A 416 -21.96 28.84 38.82
CA SER A 416 -22.11 30.11 38.11
C SER A 416 -21.09 30.39 37.00
N ASN A 417 -20.26 29.44 36.54
CA ASN A 417 -19.22 29.74 35.53
C ASN A 417 -18.93 28.63 34.50
N LYS A 418 -19.93 28.26 33.68
CA LYS A 418 -19.77 27.31 32.55
C LYS A 418 -18.73 27.74 31.51
N GLU A 419 -18.52 29.04 31.29
CA GLU A 419 -17.50 29.54 30.36
C GLU A 419 -16.07 29.26 30.85
N ASN A 420 -15.83 29.31 32.16
CA ASN A 420 -14.52 29.07 32.75
C ASN A 420 -14.16 27.57 32.69
N GLU A 421 -15.13 26.69 32.90
CA GLU A 421 -14.95 25.23 32.74
C GLU A 421 -14.54 24.87 31.31
N SER A 422 -15.25 25.41 30.31
CA SER A 422 -14.93 25.20 28.89
C SER A 422 -13.50 25.63 28.55
N GLN A 423 -13.06 26.79 29.05
CA GLN A 423 -11.70 27.30 28.84
C GLN A 423 -10.63 26.39 29.46
N VAL A 424 -10.87 25.88 30.68
CA VAL A 424 -9.94 24.94 31.32
C VAL A 424 -9.85 23.62 30.55
N PHE A 425 -10.97 23.09 30.07
CA PHE A 425 -10.96 21.88 29.23
C PHE A 425 -10.17 22.07 27.93
N GLN A 426 -10.29 23.23 27.28
CA GLN A 426 -9.48 23.55 26.09
C GLN A 426 -7.98 23.63 26.41
N LEU A 427 -7.61 24.27 27.53
CA LEU A 427 -6.21 24.38 27.95
C LEU A 427 -5.59 23.02 28.29
N VAL A 428 -6.32 22.17 29.03
CA VAL A 428 -5.88 20.80 29.34
C VAL A 428 -5.69 19.99 28.06
N ARG A 429 -6.62 20.12 27.10
CA ARG A 429 -6.53 19.44 25.81
C ARG A 429 -5.28 19.86 25.02
N ILE A 430 -4.98 21.17 24.99
CA ILE A 430 -3.78 21.70 24.32
C ILE A 430 -2.49 21.14 24.97
N ARG A 431 -2.41 21.15 26.31
CA ARG A 431 -1.27 20.59 27.05
C ARG A 431 -1.12 19.08 26.83
N GLN A 432 -2.22 18.34 26.78
CA GLN A 432 -2.21 16.90 26.50
C GLN A 432 -1.66 16.60 25.10
N VAL A 433 -2.07 17.39 24.09
CA VAL A 433 -1.51 17.30 22.73
C VAL A 433 -0.01 17.58 22.72
N ALA A 434 0.44 18.57 23.50
CA ALA A 434 1.87 18.87 23.62
C ALA A 434 2.67 17.73 24.28
N ILE A 435 2.13 17.10 25.32
CA ILE A 435 2.74 15.92 25.95
C ILE A 435 2.89 14.78 24.94
N ASP A 436 1.84 14.49 24.19
CA ASP A 436 1.85 13.41 23.19
C ASP A 436 2.84 13.73 22.05
N GLN A 437 2.97 15.00 21.67
CA GLN A 437 3.95 15.44 20.68
C GLN A 437 5.38 15.19 21.16
N ILE A 438 5.72 15.59 22.39
CA ILE A 438 7.06 15.38 22.95
C ILE A 438 7.38 13.88 23.02
N LYS A 439 6.42 13.06 23.48
CA LYS A 439 6.57 11.60 23.53
C LYS A 439 6.86 11.01 22.15
N ARG A 440 6.10 11.41 21.11
CA ARG A 440 6.31 10.94 19.73
C ARG A 440 7.70 11.29 19.22
N CYS A 441 8.13 12.53 19.44
CA CYS A 441 9.47 12.96 19.06
C CYS A 441 10.57 12.18 19.78
N SER A 442 10.42 11.94 21.09
CA SER A 442 11.37 11.13 21.86
C SER A 442 11.42 9.68 21.38
N CYS A 443 10.27 9.05 21.08
CA CYS A 443 10.22 7.71 20.52
C CYS A 443 10.84 7.64 19.13
N ALA A 444 10.56 8.62 18.26
CA ALA A 444 11.14 8.70 16.92
C ALA A 444 12.67 8.82 16.98
N TYR A 445 13.18 9.66 17.90
CA TYR A 445 14.61 9.81 18.15
C TYR A 445 15.27 8.49 18.57
N ILE A 446 14.69 7.78 19.54
CA ILE A 446 15.24 6.50 20.01
C ILE A 446 15.18 5.44 18.89
N ASN A 447 14.05 5.34 18.17
CA ASN A 447 13.88 4.32 17.14
C ASN A 447 14.86 4.51 15.97
N GLU A 448 15.01 5.73 15.48
CA GLU A 448 15.94 6.05 14.40
C GLU A 448 17.39 5.72 14.77
N ARG A 449 17.78 5.98 16.02
CA ARG A 449 19.09 5.57 16.52
C ARG A 449 19.25 4.06 16.59
N MET A 450 18.25 3.32 17.07
CA MET A 450 18.28 1.85 17.07
C MET A 450 18.41 1.28 15.65
N LYS A 451 17.73 1.87 14.66
CA LYS A 451 17.86 1.47 13.25
C LYS A 451 19.27 1.69 12.72
N ARG A 452 19.88 2.83 13.04
CA ARG A 452 21.28 3.12 12.66
C ARG A 452 22.24 2.15 13.33
N ILE A 453 22.06 1.84 14.61
CA ILE A 453 22.84 0.83 15.34
C ILE A 453 22.67 -0.55 14.70
N LYS A 454 21.44 -0.94 14.34
CA LYS A 454 21.16 -2.19 13.62
C LYS A 454 21.90 -2.24 12.29
N ASN A 455 21.80 -1.19 11.48
CA ASN A 455 22.47 -1.09 10.19
C ASN A 455 24.01 -1.21 10.35
N LEU A 456 24.58 -0.48 11.32
CA LEU A 456 26.00 -0.57 11.66
C LEU A 456 26.42 -1.99 12.07
N ARG A 457 25.60 -2.69 12.85
CA ARG A 457 25.85 -4.09 13.22
C ARG A 457 25.86 -5.02 12.00
N TRP A 458 25.01 -4.79 11.01
CA TRP A 458 25.01 -5.59 9.77
C TRP A 458 26.18 -5.23 8.85
N LYS A 459 26.64 -3.98 8.88
CA LYS A 459 27.83 -3.52 8.13
C LYS A 459 29.17 -3.96 8.74
N CYS A 460 29.29 -3.91 10.07
CA CYS A 460 30.57 -4.08 10.77
C CYS A 460 30.63 -5.35 11.64
N GLY A 461 29.57 -6.15 11.69
CA GLY A 461 29.46 -7.31 12.57
C GLY A 461 29.03 -6.97 14.01
N GLY A 462 29.03 -7.97 14.89
CA GLY A 462 28.59 -7.82 16.29
C GLY A 462 29.44 -6.87 17.13
N GLN A 463 30.68 -6.59 16.69
CA GLN A 463 31.59 -5.64 17.33
C GLN A 463 31.61 -4.30 16.56
N ILE A 464 30.70 -3.40 16.92
CA ILE A 464 30.66 -2.04 16.38
C ILE A 464 31.93 -1.26 16.80
N PRO A 465 32.50 -0.39 15.93
CA PRO A 465 33.69 0.41 16.27
C PRO A 465 33.54 1.23 17.57
N GLU A 466 34.62 1.30 18.36
CA GLU A 466 34.62 1.94 19.70
C GLU A 466 34.23 3.43 19.65
N LYS A 467 34.63 4.14 18.59
CA LYS A 467 34.24 5.54 18.36
C LYS A 467 32.72 5.74 18.26
N VAL A 468 32.00 4.74 17.75
CA VAL A 468 30.53 4.78 17.59
C VAL A 468 29.84 4.31 18.86
N LYS A 469 30.42 3.32 19.55
CA LYS A 469 29.98 2.90 20.89
C LYS A 469 29.96 4.07 21.88
N ASN A 470 30.97 4.93 21.86
CA ASN A 470 31.03 6.12 22.72
C ASN A 470 29.85 7.10 22.51
N ASN A 471 29.16 7.01 21.36
CA ASN A 471 28.00 7.83 21.04
C ASN A 471 26.67 7.19 21.49
N MET A 472 26.69 5.96 22.01
CA MET A 472 25.51 5.22 22.44
C MET A 472 25.20 5.47 23.92
N SER A 473 23.93 5.33 24.29
CA SER A 473 23.51 5.26 25.69
C SER A 473 23.69 3.85 26.26
N GLU A 474 23.70 3.73 27.59
CA GLU A 474 23.73 2.43 28.29
C GLU A 474 22.59 1.49 27.84
N HIS A 475 21.40 2.04 27.58
CA HIS A 475 20.25 1.27 27.09
C HIS A 475 20.45 0.78 25.65
N GLU A 476 21.06 1.60 24.80
CA GLU A 476 21.40 1.21 23.42
C GLU A 476 22.48 0.12 23.41
N HIS A 477 23.45 0.17 24.34
CA HIS A 477 24.42 -0.90 24.54
C HIS A 477 23.76 -2.21 24.95
N LYS A 478 22.86 -2.16 25.95
CA LYS A 478 22.11 -3.33 26.39
C LYS A 478 21.25 -3.91 25.26
N TRP A 479 20.59 -3.06 24.49
CA TRP A 479 19.79 -3.47 23.34
C TRP A 479 20.64 -4.16 22.27
N LEU A 480 21.80 -3.59 21.91
CA LEU A 480 22.71 -4.20 20.93
C LEU A 480 23.24 -5.56 21.41
N LYS A 481 23.55 -5.69 22.70
CA LYS A 481 23.96 -6.96 23.29
C LYS A 481 22.89 -8.03 23.10
N ASN A 482 21.65 -7.74 23.50
CA ASN A 482 20.52 -8.66 23.33
C ASN A 482 20.26 -8.97 21.85
N TYR A 483 20.38 -7.98 20.96
CA TYR A 483 20.20 -8.18 19.53
C TYR A 483 21.28 -9.12 18.95
N ASN A 484 22.52 -9.00 19.40
CA ASN A 484 23.61 -9.91 19.02
C ASN A 484 23.37 -11.33 19.52
N GLU A 485 22.90 -11.51 20.76
CA GLU A 485 22.55 -12.82 21.34
C GLU A 485 21.45 -13.50 20.50
N ILE A 486 20.35 -12.82 20.22
CA ILE A 486 19.26 -13.35 19.38
C ILE A 486 19.75 -13.70 17.97
N THR A 487 20.58 -12.84 17.38
CA THR A 487 21.13 -13.10 16.04
C THR A 487 22.02 -14.35 16.06
N PHE A 488 22.86 -14.50 17.09
CA PHE A 488 23.72 -15.66 17.27
C PHE A 488 22.93 -16.95 17.49
N GLU A 489 21.89 -16.93 18.33
CA GLU A 489 20.97 -18.06 18.54
C GLU A 489 20.31 -18.49 17.23
N PHE A 490 19.75 -17.54 16.48
CA PHE A 490 19.12 -17.81 15.18
C PHE A 490 20.11 -18.42 14.19
N GLN A 491 21.34 -17.90 14.11
CA GLN A 491 22.36 -18.45 13.21
C GLN A 491 22.72 -19.89 13.56
N ASN A 492 22.76 -20.25 14.84
CA ASN A 492 23.06 -21.59 15.30
C ASN A 492 21.88 -22.58 15.22
N GLU A 493 20.65 -22.09 15.05
CA GLU A 493 19.45 -22.92 14.88
C GLU A 493 19.45 -23.62 13.50
N PHE A 494 19.98 -22.96 12.47
CA PHE A 494 20.12 -23.53 11.13
C PHE A 494 21.42 -24.33 11.02
N GLY A 495 21.40 -25.61 11.43
CA GLY A 495 22.56 -26.49 11.39
C GLY A 495 22.59 -27.57 12.48
N LYS A 496 21.54 -27.67 13.30
CA LYS A 496 21.34 -28.84 14.17
C LYS A 496 20.69 -29.96 13.37
N GLU A 497 21.35 -31.10 13.30
CA GLU A 497 20.78 -32.33 12.76
C GLU A 497 19.55 -32.74 13.57
N ASP A 498 18.49 -33.17 12.88
CA ASP A 498 17.38 -33.90 13.49
C ASP A 498 17.93 -35.27 13.95
N GLU A 499 17.83 -35.58 15.24
CA GLU A 499 18.35 -36.83 15.86
C GLU A 499 17.67 -38.13 15.34
N GLU A 500 16.79 -38.07 14.33
CA GLU A 500 16.02 -39.23 13.83
C GLU A 500 16.59 -39.88 12.55
N ASN A 501 17.64 -39.34 11.93
CA ASN A 501 18.26 -39.95 10.74
C ASN A 501 19.68 -40.44 11.03
N GLU A 502 19.80 -41.64 11.60
CA GLU A 502 21.03 -42.42 11.56
C GLU A 502 21.36 -42.79 10.10
N GLY A 503 22.36 -42.17 9.47
CA GLY A 503 22.91 -42.76 8.24
C GLY A 503 23.81 -41.97 7.32
N GLU A 504 23.91 -40.63 7.38
CA GLU A 504 24.82 -39.90 6.48
C GLU A 504 25.56 -38.78 7.19
N GLU A 505 26.83 -39.02 7.53
CA GLU A 505 27.79 -37.99 7.93
C GLU A 505 28.05 -37.04 6.74
N ILE A 506 27.23 -36.01 6.60
CA ILE A 506 27.57 -34.83 5.78
C ILE A 506 28.19 -33.80 6.71
N ASN A 507 29.52 -33.76 6.72
CA ASN A 507 30.36 -32.75 7.39
C ASN A 507 29.75 -31.34 7.42
N GLY A 508 29.27 -30.88 8.58
CA GLY A 508 29.24 -29.45 8.92
C GLY A 508 28.08 -28.96 9.79
N GLY A 509 28.02 -29.36 11.06
CA GLY A 509 27.21 -28.70 12.09
C GLY A 509 27.73 -27.30 12.47
N ASP A 510 27.76 -26.38 11.51
CA ASP A 510 28.10 -24.97 11.74
C ASP A 510 26.96 -24.11 11.19
N GLY A 511 26.31 -23.38 12.09
CA GLY A 511 25.17 -22.51 11.81
C GLY A 511 25.29 -21.62 10.55
N VAL A 512 24.15 -21.14 10.03
CA VAL A 512 24.13 -20.22 8.89
C VAL A 512 24.74 -18.86 9.25
N ASN A 513 25.83 -18.49 8.57
CA ASN A 513 26.43 -17.16 8.71
C ASN A 513 25.78 -16.11 7.80
N LEU A 514 24.82 -15.36 8.36
CA LEU A 514 24.06 -14.33 7.66
C LEU A 514 24.88 -13.08 7.26
N PHE A 515 26.14 -12.94 7.70
CA PHE A 515 27.00 -11.81 7.30
C PHE A 515 27.74 -12.04 5.99
N ASN A 516 27.76 -13.28 5.50
CA ASN A 516 28.56 -13.63 4.33
C ASN A 516 27.83 -13.40 3.00
N TYR A 517 26.49 -13.29 3.01
CA TYR A 517 25.66 -13.21 1.80
C TYR A 517 24.51 -12.20 1.96
N VAL A 518 24.86 -10.90 1.99
CA VAL A 518 23.86 -9.82 2.06
C VAL A 518 23.28 -9.49 0.67
N ASP A 519 24.02 -9.84 -0.39
CA ASP A 519 23.63 -9.64 -1.79
C ASP A 519 23.67 -10.98 -2.56
N PRO A 520 22.76 -11.20 -3.54
CA PRO A 520 22.79 -12.38 -4.39
C PRO A 520 24.10 -12.44 -5.20
N PRO A 521 24.73 -13.62 -5.38
CA PRO A 521 26.03 -13.70 -6.03
C PRO A 521 25.93 -13.39 -7.54
N ASP A 522 26.71 -12.41 -8.01
CA ASP A 522 26.75 -11.98 -9.43
C ASP A 522 27.21 -13.08 -10.40
N LYS A 523 27.97 -14.08 -9.91
CA LYS A 523 28.51 -15.20 -10.69
C LYS A 523 28.48 -16.48 -9.88
N LEU A 524 27.95 -17.54 -10.49
CA LEU A 524 27.84 -18.88 -9.88
C LEU A 524 29.18 -19.64 -9.84
N MET A 525 30.13 -19.26 -10.70
CA MET A 525 31.49 -19.84 -10.77
C MET A 525 32.53 -18.82 -10.30
N VAL A 526 33.50 -19.28 -9.51
CA VAL A 526 34.54 -18.44 -8.89
C VAL A 526 35.93 -19.00 -9.16
N LYS A 527 36.90 -18.11 -9.40
CA LYS A 527 38.32 -18.50 -9.50
C LYS A 527 38.90 -18.57 -8.10
N VAL A 528 39.47 -19.71 -7.75
CA VAL A 528 40.04 -20.00 -6.44
C VAL A 528 41.44 -20.58 -6.57
N ARG A 529 42.33 -20.25 -5.65
CA ARG A 529 43.68 -20.81 -5.57
C ARG A 529 43.80 -21.71 -4.34
N ALA A 530 44.39 -22.89 -4.49
CA ALA A 530 44.66 -23.76 -3.35
C ALA A 530 45.89 -23.31 -2.55
N LEU A 531 45.73 -23.20 -1.23
CA LEU A 531 46.77 -22.77 -0.29
C LEU A 531 47.58 -23.95 0.28
N LYS A 532 47.03 -25.16 0.21
CA LYS A 532 47.60 -26.41 0.73
C LYS A 532 47.21 -27.60 -0.14
N ASP A 533 48.09 -28.59 -0.26
CA ASP A 533 47.82 -29.82 -1.02
C ASP A 533 46.69 -30.60 -0.33
N SER A 534 45.56 -30.74 -1.02
CA SER A 534 44.33 -31.31 -0.46
C SER A 534 43.79 -32.50 -1.24
N GLY A 535 44.54 -33.01 -2.22
CA GLY A 535 44.20 -34.20 -2.98
C GLY A 535 43.08 -33.99 -4.00
N GLN A 536 42.34 -35.06 -4.30
CA GLN A 536 41.18 -35.03 -5.20
C GLN A 536 39.96 -34.45 -4.46
N PHE A 537 39.32 -33.48 -5.10
CA PHE A 537 38.11 -32.81 -4.65
C PHE A 537 37.04 -32.99 -5.71
N GLU A 538 35.91 -33.57 -5.35
CA GLU A 538 34.76 -33.75 -6.24
C GLU A 538 33.76 -32.60 -6.03
N THR A 539 33.39 -31.92 -7.10
CA THR A 539 32.36 -30.87 -7.06
C THR A 539 30.97 -31.47 -6.96
N SER A 540 30.00 -30.66 -6.55
CA SER A 540 28.56 -31.04 -6.52
C SER A 540 28.03 -31.54 -7.87
N ASP A 541 28.62 -31.09 -8.98
CA ASP A 541 28.31 -31.54 -10.34
C ASP A 541 29.04 -32.85 -10.77
N GLY A 542 29.75 -33.51 -9.84
CA GLY A 542 30.46 -34.78 -10.09
C GLY A 542 31.82 -34.64 -10.80
N ILE A 543 32.40 -33.44 -10.86
CA ILE A 543 33.70 -33.21 -11.50
C ILE A 543 34.81 -33.32 -10.45
N THR A 544 35.74 -34.24 -10.65
CA THR A 544 36.91 -34.37 -9.77
C THR A 544 38.06 -33.45 -10.22
N VAL A 545 38.53 -32.58 -9.34
CA VAL A 545 39.70 -31.71 -9.52
C VAL A 545 40.77 -32.02 -8.48
N VAL A 546 42.04 -31.90 -8.84
CA VAL A 546 43.15 -32.09 -7.89
C VAL A 546 43.57 -30.73 -7.34
N LEU A 547 43.35 -30.51 -6.05
CA LEU A 547 43.71 -29.28 -5.34
C LEU A 547 45.17 -29.33 -4.88
N ALA A 548 46.09 -29.12 -5.82
CA ALA A 548 47.52 -28.97 -5.53
C ALA A 548 47.85 -27.55 -5.06
N LYS A 549 48.77 -27.39 -4.11
CA LYS A 549 49.16 -26.10 -3.55
C LYS A 549 49.62 -25.14 -4.65
N GLY A 550 49.00 -23.96 -4.70
CA GLY A 550 49.24 -22.91 -5.68
C GLY A 550 48.43 -23.03 -6.98
N ALA A 551 47.75 -24.15 -7.23
CA ALA A 551 46.92 -24.33 -8.42
C ALA A 551 45.66 -23.45 -8.37
N VAL A 552 45.26 -22.93 -9.53
CA VAL A 552 44.08 -22.08 -9.69
C VAL A 552 43.00 -22.84 -10.45
N HIS A 553 41.80 -22.92 -9.87
CA HIS A 553 40.65 -23.62 -10.43
C HIS A 553 39.46 -22.68 -10.59
N LEU A 554 38.63 -22.93 -11.59
CA LEU A 554 37.31 -22.31 -11.73
C LEU A 554 36.27 -23.33 -11.28
N LEU A 555 35.64 -23.06 -10.14
CA LEU A 555 34.77 -24.02 -9.47
C LEU A 555 33.44 -23.36 -9.07
N PRO A 556 32.36 -24.15 -8.91
CA PRO A 556 31.10 -23.64 -8.40
C PRO A 556 31.31 -22.99 -7.03
N ARG A 557 30.71 -21.82 -6.85
CA ARG A 557 30.90 -21.03 -5.63
C ARG A 557 30.49 -21.80 -4.37
N GLN A 558 29.39 -22.54 -4.44
CA GLN A 558 28.90 -23.38 -3.33
C GLN A 558 29.93 -24.40 -2.84
N ASP A 559 30.72 -24.98 -3.75
CA ASP A 559 31.69 -26.04 -3.44
C ASP A 559 33.00 -25.47 -2.85
N CYS A 560 33.32 -24.22 -3.18
CA CYS A 560 34.54 -23.55 -2.73
C CYS A 560 34.43 -22.89 -1.37
N GLU A 561 33.23 -22.44 -1.00
CA GLU A 561 33.04 -21.54 0.15
C GLU A 561 33.52 -22.13 1.47
N ASN A 562 33.25 -23.42 1.71
CA ASN A 562 33.71 -24.12 2.90
C ASN A 562 35.24 -24.30 2.92
N LEU A 563 35.85 -24.58 1.76
CA LEU A 563 37.29 -24.73 1.64
C LEU A 563 38.02 -23.39 1.79
N VAL A 564 37.43 -22.28 1.34
CA VAL A 564 37.97 -20.93 1.59
C VAL A 564 37.93 -20.59 3.09
N ARG A 565 36.83 -20.90 3.80
CA ARG A 565 36.74 -20.69 5.26
C ARG A 565 37.77 -21.50 6.05
N LYS A 566 38.04 -22.74 5.64
CA LYS A 566 39.06 -23.62 6.26
C LYS A 566 40.51 -23.24 5.87
N GLY A 567 40.69 -22.14 5.14
CA GLY A 567 41.98 -21.67 4.64
C GLY A 567 42.64 -22.63 3.67
N VAL A 568 41.86 -23.49 3.02
CA VAL A 568 42.32 -24.45 1.98
C VAL A 568 42.37 -23.77 0.62
N LEU A 569 41.41 -22.89 0.34
CA LEU A 569 41.35 -22.10 -0.89
C LEU A 569 41.37 -20.60 -0.58
N GLU A 570 41.78 -19.78 -1.55
CA GLU A 570 41.60 -18.32 -1.52
C GLU A 570 40.90 -17.84 -2.80
N TYR A 571 40.06 -16.80 -2.71
CA TYR A 571 39.49 -16.17 -3.89
C TYR A 571 40.57 -15.40 -4.64
N VAL A 572 40.69 -15.65 -5.94
CA VAL A 572 41.57 -14.88 -6.80
C VAL A 572 40.79 -13.67 -7.31
N ASN A 573 40.94 -12.53 -6.63
CA ASN A 573 40.42 -11.26 -7.16
C ASN A 573 41.13 -10.93 -8.49
N GLN A 574 40.35 -10.68 -9.55
CA GLN A 574 40.88 -9.99 -10.73
C GLN A 574 41.16 -8.54 -10.32
N ILE A 575 42.35 -8.30 -9.79
CA ILE A 575 42.95 -6.96 -9.81
C ILE A 575 43.34 -6.73 -11.27
N THR A 576 42.61 -5.80 -11.90
CA THR A 576 42.96 -4.98 -13.07
C THR A 576 44.12 -5.47 -13.94
N ASP A 577 43.81 -5.88 -15.16
CA ASP A 577 44.19 -5.17 -16.39
C ASP A 577 43.13 -5.38 -17.47
#